data_AF-A0A5F9D8G5-F1
#
_entry.id   AF-A0A5F9D8G5-F1
#
_cell.length_a   1.000
_cell.length_b   1.000
_cell.length_c   1.000
_cell.angle_alpha   90.00
_cell.angle_beta   90.00
_cell.angle_gamma   90.00
#
_symmetry.space_group_name_H-M   'P 1'
#
loop_
_entity.id
_entity.type
_entity.pdbx_description
1 polymer ?
#
loop_
_entity_poly.entity_id
_entity_poly.type
_entity_poly.pdbx_seq_one_letter_code
_entity_poly.pdbx_strand_id
1 'polypeptide(L)'
;YIIFNKSVIYAIESAVIRWSHQVQGVLKRESSQPLLQGENPTPKVELEFWKSRSEDLEYIYNQLRTIKVRGMAGLLDKFQSSYLPAFKAMFRDVRAALTEAQDIHTHLLPLHHHLEALESVEFPKVKPRLRPLLHVVCLIWATCKGYRSPGRLTVLLQEICNLLIQQASTYLSPEDLLRSEVEESQRKLQVVSDTLTFFKQVFQDRRENLHTYFKENQEVKEWDFQSSLVFVRLDSFLGRLHVVTDLLKTALDFHKLEKLEFSGIRGNALSQQVQQMYEEFQEMYRVFSESSYDFLDPQSMEFETDVSEFNQRVEDLDRRLGTIFIQAFDDSPGLEHAFKLLDIAGNLLERPLVAQDTSEKYLVLIRMFSKDLDAVRTIYSQHTQEEAELGFSTVHKNMPAVAGGLRWAQELRQRIQGPFGNFDRILHPLGKAVFLGSCFLNDLISLKAHSFW
;
A
#
# COMPACT_ATOMS: atom_id res chain seq x y z
N TYR A 1 10.53 68.90 41.87
CA TYR A 1 10.72 68.49 40.45
C TYR A 1 11.47 67.17 40.25
N ILE A 2 12.48 66.80 41.06
CA ILE A 2 13.28 65.57 40.84
C ILE A 2 12.57 64.26 41.26
N ILE A 3 11.71 64.30 42.29
CA ILE A 3 11.05 63.08 42.84
C ILE A 3 9.98 62.52 41.87
N PHE A 4 9.24 63.39 41.19
CA PHE A 4 8.20 63.00 40.22
C PHE A 4 8.76 62.32 38.95
N ASN A 5 10.04 62.55 38.63
CA ASN A 5 10.68 61.91 37.46
C ASN A 5 11.09 60.46 37.77
N LYS A 6 11.54 60.14 38.99
CA LYS A 6 12.00 58.80 39.34
C LYS A 6 10.89 57.75 39.38
N SER A 7 9.70 58.10 39.91
CA SER A 7 8.55 57.19 39.94
C SER A 7 8.03 56.86 38.53
N VAL A 8 8.00 57.85 37.64
CA VAL A 8 7.61 57.69 36.23
C VAL A 8 8.61 56.81 35.48
N ILE A 9 9.93 57.02 35.69
CA ILE A 9 10.96 56.17 35.08
C ILE A 9 10.84 54.73 35.56
N TYR A 10 10.69 54.49 36.87
CA TYR A 10 10.51 53.14 37.41
C TYR A 10 9.27 52.43 36.85
N ALA A 11 8.16 53.15 36.68
CA ALA A 11 6.96 52.61 36.05
C ALA A 11 7.18 52.25 34.57
N ILE A 12 7.94 53.06 33.83
CA ILE A 12 8.33 52.78 32.44
C ILE A 12 9.24 51.55 32.39
N GLU A 13 10.26 51.47 33.24
CA GLU A 13 11.17 50.32 33.32
C GLU A 13 10.41 49.02 33.62
N SER A 14 9.47 49.06 34.57
CA SER A 14 8.58 47.94 34.90
C SER A 14 7.67 47.54 33.72
N ALA A 15 7.21 48.51 32.92
CA ALA A 15 6.45 48.24 31.71
C ALA A 15 7.32 47.58 30.63
N VAL A 16 8.55 48.06 30.42
CA VAL A 16 9.51 47.46 29.47
C VAL A 16 9.83 46.01 29.83
N ILE A 17 10.02 45.69 31.11
CA ILE A 17 10.24 44.30 31.57
C ILE A 17 9.05 43.42 31.20
N ARG A 18 7.83 43.84 31.53
CA ARG A 18 6.61 43.08 31.22
C ARG A 18 6.41 42.90 29.73
N TRP A 19 6.60 43.96 28.94
CA TRP A 19 6.49 43.89 27.48
C TRP A 19 7.54 42.95 26.89
N SER A 20 8.78 42.99 27.39
CA SER A 20 9.83 42.09 26.94
C SER A 20 9.44 40.62 27.16
N HIS A 21 8.90 40.27 28.33
CA HIS A 21 8.41 38.91 28.59
C HIS A 21 7.26 38.49 27.67
N GLN A 22 6.27 39.38 27.47
CA GLN A 22 5.14 39.08 26.57
C GLN A 22 5.59 38.90 25.12
N VAL A 23 6.44 39.80 24.62
CA VAL A 23 6.99 39.73 23.26
C VAL A 23 7.83 38.48 23.08
N GLN A 24 8.69 38.13 24.04
CA GLN A 24 9.46 36.88 23.98
C GLN A 24 8.55 35.65 23.94
N GLY A 25 7.42 35.65 24.66
CA GLY A 25 6.43 34.58 24.60
C GLY A 25 5.86 34.40 23.19
N VAL A 26 5.51 35.50 22.52
CA VAL A 26 5.02 35.47 21.13
C VAL A 26 6.12 35.01 20.16
N LEU A 27 7.35 35.52 20.32
CA LEU A 27 8.47 35.17 19.45
C LEU A 27 8.88 33.69 19.54
N LYS A 28 8.74 33.07 20.71
CA LYS A 28 9.06 31.65 20.97
C LYS A 28 8.03 30.66 20.44
N ARG A 29 6.86 31.11 19.96
CA ARG A 29 5.88 30.21 19.35
C ARG A 29 6.47 29.60 18.06
N GLU A 30 6.27 28.30 17.89
CA GLU A 30 6.70 27.52 16.73
C GLU A 30 5.50 26.80 16.13
N SER A 31 5.50 26.61 14.80
CA SER A 31 4.43 25.89 14.12
C SER A 31 4.48 24.37 14.31
N SER A 32 5.63 23.83 14.74
CA SER A 32 5.83 22.41 15.05
C SER A 32 5.07 21.93 16.29
N GLN A 33 4.56 22.84 17.14
CA GLN A 33 4.00 22.49 18.44
C GLN A 33 2.86 21.45 18.39
N PRO A 34 1.86 21.55 17.48
CA PRO A 34 0.79 20.56 17.39
C PRO A 34 1.32 19.16 17.02
N LEU A 35 2.27 19.07 16.08
CA LEU A 35 2.94 17.80 15.75
C LEU A 35 3.70 17.22 16.95
N LEU A 36 4.42 18.06 17.71
CA LEU A 36 5.15 17.64 18.91
C LEU A 36 4.23 17.17 20.03
N GLN A 37 2.97 17.61 20.04
CA GLN A 37 1.94 17.18 20.98
C GLN A 37 1.25 15.87 20.54
N GLY A 38 1.67 15.28 19.41
CA GLY A 38 1.11 14.05 18.88
C GLY A 38 -0.18 14.25 18.08
N GLU A 39 -0.53 15.49 17.75
CA GLU A 39 -1.65 15.77 16.86
C GLU A 39 -1.28 15.46 15.39
N ASN A 40 -2.30 15.33 14.54
CA ASN A 40 -2.16 15.10 13.10
C ASN A 40 -2.59 16.34 12.29
N PRO A 41 -1.93 17.50 12.43
CA PRO A 41 -2.31 18.72 11.73
C PRO A 41 -2.17 18.56 10.21
N THR A 42 -2.98 19.33 9.48
CA THR A 42 -2.90 19.47 8.03
C THR A 42 -2.15 20.76 7.67
N PRO A 43 -1.72 20.96 6.41
CA PRO A 43 -0.89 22.09 5.99
C PRO A 43 -1.53 23.46 6.24
N LYS A 44 -2.86 23.48 6.45
CA LYS A 44 -3.59 24.69 6.83
C LYS A 44 -3.10 25.27 8.16
N VAL A 45 -2.67 24.43 9.09
CA VAL A 45 -2.16 24.86 10.40
C VAL A 45 -0.88 25.66 10.24
N GLU A 46 0.09 25.20 9.45
CA GLU A 46 1.29 25.97 9.12
C GLU A 46 0.94 27.30 8.42
N LEU A 47 0.02 27.29 7.45
CA LEU A 47 -0.41 28.51 6.73
C LEU A 47 -1.05 29.54 7.67
N GLU A 48 -1.99 29.09 8.50
CA GLU A 48 -2.70 29.92 9.49
C GLU A 48 -1.75 30.44 10.56
N PHE A 49 -0.80 29.62 11.01
CA PHE A 49 0.22 30.03 11.96
C PHE A 49 1.03 31.23 11.42
N TRP A 50 1.53 31.15 10.19
CA TRP A 50 2.34 32.25 9.62
C TRP A 50 1.50 33.50 9.33
N LYS A 51 0.24 33.32 8.92
CA LYS A 51 -0.71 34.43 8.79
C LYS A 51 -0.94 35.13 10.12
N SER A 52 -1.39 34.39 11.14
CA SER A 52 -1.66 34.92 12.48
C SER A 52 -0.40 35.54 13.11
N ARG A 53 0.76 34.90 12.96
CA ARG A 53 2.04 35.45 13.44
C ARG A 53 2.36 36.80 12.79
N SER A 54 2.08 36.97 11.49
CA SER A 54 2.30 38.23 10.80
C SER A 54 1.36 39.34 11.31
N GLU A 55 0.08 39.04 11.51
CA GLU A 55 -0.94 39.97 12.02
C GLU A 55 -0.66 40.37 13.47
N ASP A 56 -0.32 39.41 14.34
CA ASP A 56 0.03 39.63 15.75
C ASP A 56 1.28 40.53 15.88
N LEU A 57 2.33 40.22 15.12
CA LEU A 57 3.57 41.00 15.15
C LEU A 57 3.38 42.41 14.56
N GLU A 58 2.51 42.56 13.55
CA GLU A 58 2.17 43.87 12.99
C GLU A 58 1.44 44.73 14.02
N TYR A 59 0.49 44.13 14.74
CA TYR A 59 -0.21 44.79 15.84
C TYR A 59 0.76 45.25 16.93
N ILE A 60 1.65 44.36 17.40
CA ILE A 60 2.68 44.69 18.41
C ILE A 60 3.62 45.79 17.89
N TYR A 61 4.07 45.70 16.64
CA TYR A 61 4.94 46.70 16.02
C TYR A 61 4.28 48.08 15.98
N ASN A 62 2.99 48.14 15.62
CA ASN A 62 2.22 49.37 15.59
C ASN A 62 2.03 49.96 16.99
N GLN A 63 1.78 49.13 18.01
CA GLN A 63 1.72 49.57 19.41
C GLN A 63 3.04 50.21 19.88
N LEU A 64 4.17 49.56 19.59
CA LEU A 64 5.51 50.07 19.95
C LEU A 64 5.86 51.37 19.22
N ARG A 65 5.22 51.64 18.09
CA ARG A 65 5.40 52.87 17.29
C ARG A 65 4.51 54.03 17.72
N THR A 66 3.59 53.85 18.66
CA THR A 66 2.73 54.94 19.13
C THR A 66 3.54 56.07 19.75
N ILE A 67 3.02 57.31 19.66
CA ILE A 67 3.69 58.52 20.18
C ILE A 67 3.99 58.37 21.69
N LYS A 68 3.08 57.73 22.44
CA LYS A 68 3.25 57.47 23.87
C LYS A 68 4.48 56.59 24.15
N VAL A 69 4.62 55.47 23.44
CA VAL A 69 5.73 54.53 23.64
C VAL A 69 7.06 55.13 23.16
N ARG A 70 7.06 55.90 22.06
CA ARG A 70 8.25 56.68 21.64
C ARG A 70 8.66 57.72 22.67
N GLY A 71 7.70 58.39 23.29
CA GLY A 71 7.94 59.33 24.39
C GLY A 71 8.58 58.64 25.60
N MET A 72 8.10 57.44 25.96
CA MET A 72 8.69 56.62 27.03
C MET A 72 10.15 56.24 26.71
N ALA A 73 10.43 55.84 25.46
CA ALA A 73 11.79 55.55 25.01
C ALA A 73 12.71 56.78 25.08
N GLY A 74 12.21 57.96 24.70
CA GLY A 74 12.96 59.23 24.83
C GLY A 74 13.25 59.63 26.28
N LEU A 75 12.35 59.32 27.22
CA LEU A 75 12.60 59.50 28.65
C LEU A 75 13.68 58.53 29.15
N LEU A 76 13.62 57.25 28.78
CA LEU A 76 14.66 56.27 29.13
C LEU A 76 16.04 56.69 28.63
N ASP A 77 16.12 57.26 27.42
CA ASP A 77 17.36 57.78 26.82
C ASP A 77 17.90 59.02 27.55
N LYS A 78 17.03 60.00 27.81
CA LYS A 78 17.40 61.22 28.54
C LYS A 78 17.92 60.95 29.95
N PHE A 79 17.40 59.92 30.62
CA PHE A 79 17.81 59.53 31.97
C PHE A 79 18.86 58.41 31.99
N GLN A 80 19.39 58.00 30.83
CA GLN A 80 20.39 56.94 30.70
C GLN A 80 20.02 55.65 31.46
N SER A 81 18.75 55.23 31.34
CA SER A 81 18.25 54.02 32.01
C SER A 81 18.95 52.76 31.48
N SER A 82 19.25 51.83 32.38
CA SER A 82 19.82 50.52 32.05
C SER A 82 18.87 49.62 31.24
N TYR A 83 17.57 49.94 31.19
CA TYR A 83 16.56 49.17 30.45
C TYR A 83 16.36 49.65 29.00
N LEU A 84 16.94 50.79 28.62
CA LEU A 84 16.87 51.28 27.24
C LEU A 84 17.44 50.29 26.21
N PRO A 85 18.60 49.63 26.44
CA PRO A 85 19.11 48.61 25.52
C PRO A 85 18.12 47.45 25.35
N ALA A 86 17.48 46.99 26.43
CA ALA A 86 16.49 45.93 26.37
C ALA A 86 15.24 46.33 25.55
N PHE A 87 14.75 47.57 25.72
CA PHE A 87 13.67 48.10 24.89
C PHE A 87 14.06 48.19 23.41
N LYS A 88 15.26 48.70 23.09
CA LYS A 88 15.77 48.78 21.71
C LYS A 88 15.94 47.39 21.09
N ALA A 89 16.42 46.41 21.86
CA ALA A 89 16.52 45.02 21.43
C ALA A 89 15.15 44.41 21.13
N MET A 90 14.20 44.53 22.06
CA MET A 90 12.81 44.06 21.85
C MET A 90 12.19 44.65 20.58
N PHE A 91 12.33 45.96 20.35
CA PHE A 91 11.80 46.62 19.15
C PHE A 91 12.45 46.09 17.86
N ARG A 92 13.78 45.90 17.87
CA ARG A 92 14.52 45.33 16.74
C ARG A 92 14.06 43.91 16.45
N ASP A 93 13.91 43.09 17.49
CA ASP A 93 13.56 41.67 17.37
C ASP A 93 12.11 41.53 16.85
N VAL A 94 11.16 42.35 17.32
CA VAL A 94 9.80 42.43 16.77
C VAL A 94 9.81 42.83 15.29
N ARG A 95 10.58 43.86 14.93
CA ARG A 95 10.67 44.31 13.53
C ARG A 95 11.24 43.23 12.62
N ALA A 96 12.29 42.54 13.07
CA ALA A 96 12.91 41.45 12.32
C ALA A 96 11.93 40.28 12.14
N ALA A 97 11.28 39.84 13.22
CA ALA A 97 10.30 38.76 13.18
C ALA A 97 9.07 39.11 12.33
N LEU A 98 8.61 40.36 12.35
CA LEU A 98 7.51 40.83 11.49
C LEU A 98 7.88 40.75 10.02
N THR A 99 9.09 41.23 9.67
CA THR A 99 9.58 41.19 8.29
C THR A 99 9.72 39.75 7.81
N GLU A 100 10.21 38.85 8.66
CA GLU A 100 10.29 37.41 8.38
C GLU A 100 8.90 36.79 8.19
N ALA A 101 7.96 37.05 9.10
CA ALA A 101 6.62 36.47 9.04
C ALA A 101 5.83 36.94 7.81
N GLN A 102 5.93 38.21 7.44
CA GLN A 102 5.31 38.76 6.22
C GLN A 102 5.90 38.15 4.95
N ASP A 103 7.24 38.01 4.89
CA ASP A 103 7.92 37.36 3.76
C ASP A 103 7.47 35.91 3.60
N ILE A 104 7.45 35.14 4.70
CA ILE A 104 7.01 33.75 4.70
C ILE A 104 5.53 33.62 4.30
N HIS A 105 4.64 34.41 4.91
CA HIS A 105 3.21 34.38 4.60
C HIS A 105 2.95 34.65 3.11
N THR A 106 3.62 35.64 2.54
CA THR A 106 3.50 35.98 1.10
C THR A 106 3.95 34.82 0.21
N HIS A 107 5.04 34.14 0.57
CA HIS A 107 5.55 33.00 -0.19
C HIS A 107 4.72 31.74 -0.02
N LEU A 108 4.05 31.55 1.11
CA LEU A 108 3.16 30.42 1.36
C LEU A 108 1.78 30.56 0.68
N LEU A 109 1.38 31.77 0.29
CA LEU A 109 0.07 32.03 -0.32
C LEU A 109 -0.21 31.19 -1.59
N PRO A 110 0.73 30.99 -2.54
CA PRO A 110 0.50 30.11 -3.69
C PRO A 110 0.24 28.65 -3.28
N LEU A 111 0.86 28.17 -2.19
CA LEU A 111 0.66 26.80 -1.70
C LEU A 111 -0.79 26.58 -1.23
N HIS A 112 -1.41 27.60 -0.63
CA HIS A 112 -2.81 27.56 -0.20
C HIS A 112 -3.74 27.15 -1.34
N HIS A 113 -3.63 27.79 -2.51
CA HIS A 113 -4.47 27.45 -3.67
C HIS A 113 -4.26 26.01 -4.17
N HIS A 114 -3.03 25.50 -4.10
CA HIS A 114 -2.75 24.11 -4.47
C HIS A 114 -3.35 23.12 -3.46
N LEU A 115 -3.36 23.46 -2.18
CA LEU A 115 -3.97 22.65 -1.12
C LEU A 115 -5.51 22.65 -1.22
N GLU A 116 -6.13 23.81 -1.44
CA GLU A 116 -7.58 23.89 -1.70
C GLU A 116 -8.00 23.09 -2.94
N ALA A 117 -7.20 23.17 -4.01
CA ALA A 117 -7.43 22.38 -5.21
C ALA A 117 -7.23 20.87 -4.98
N LEU A 118 -6.38 20.47 -4.03
CA LEU A 118 -6.15 19.08 -3.64
C LEU A 118 -7.33 18.55 -2.81
N GLU A 119 -7.85 19.36 -1.89
CA GLU A 119 -8.95 19.03 -1.00
C GLU A 119 -10.31 18.96 -1.71
N SER A 120 -10.50 19.78 -2.74
CA SER A 120 -11.77 19.87 -3.49
C SER A 120 -11.98 18.74 -4.51
N VAL A 121 -10.96 17.95 -4.82
CA VAL A 121 -11.08 16.84 -5.76
C VAL A 121 -11.27 15.50 -5.05
N GLU A 122 -11.97 14.58 -5.70
CA GLU A 122 -12.04 13.19 -5.27
C GLU A 122 -10.65 12.55 -5.25
N PHE A 123 -10.42 11.63 -4.31
CA PHE A 123 -9.11 11.03 -4.09
C PHE A 123 -8.45 10.45 -5.36
N PRO A 124 -9.14 9.71 -6.26
CA PRO A 124 -8.52 9.22 -7.49
C PRO A 124 -7.94 10.32 -8.40
N LYS A 125 -8.39 11.56 -8.25
CA LYS A 125 -7.94 12.74 -9.02
C LYS A 125 -6.86 13.54 -8.28
N VAL A 126 -6.42 13.12 -7.10
CA VAL A 126 -5.34 13.74 -6.31
C VAL A 126 -3.98 13.54 -6.98
N LYS A 127 -3.72 12.36 -7.55
CA LYS A 127 -2.40 11.96 -8.08
C LYS A 127 -1.76 13.00 -9.03
N PRO A 128 -2.45 13.56 -10.05
CA PRO A 128 -1.88 14.57 -10.94
C PRO A 128 -1.54 15.91 -10.26
N ARG A 129 -2.14 16.22 -9.10
CA ARG A 129 -1.94 17.48 -8.37
C ARG A 129 -0.70 17.48 -7.47
N LEU A 130 -0.15 16.30 -7.16
CA LEU A 130 1.01 16.14 -6.29
C LEU A 130 2.29 16.76 -6.87
N ARG A 131 2.49 16.66 -8.20
CA ARG A 131 3.65 17.25 -8.89
C ARG A 131 3.66 18.79 -8.82
N PRO A 132 2.55 19.49 -9.16
CA PRO A 132 2.42 20.92 -8.93
C PRO A 132 2.59 21.33 -7.47
N LEU A 133 1.99 20.58 -6.53
CA LEU A 133 2.07 20.88 -5.10
C LEU A 133 3.53 20.91 -4.62
N LEU A 134 4.29 19.84 -4.86
CA LEU A 134 5.70 19.78 -4.45
C LEU A 134 6.60 20.74 -5.24
N HIS A 135 6.23 21.09 -6.47
CA HIS A 135 6.93 22.14 -7.22
C HIS A 135 6.85 23.50 -6.49
N VAL A 136 5.67 23.87 -5.98
CA VAL A 136 5.50 25.10 -5.20
C VAL A 136 6.28 25.05 -3.89
N VAL A 137 6.31 23.90 -3.20
CA VAL A 137 7.15 23.71 -2.01
C VAL A 137 8.64 23.95 -2.33
N CYS A 138 9.13 23.45 -3.46
CA CYS A 138 10.52 23.69 -3.91
C CYS A 138 10.78 25.17 -4.24
N LEU A 139 9.82 25.86 -4.86
CA LEU A 139 9.91 27.29 -5.13
C LEU A 139 10.00 28.10 -3.83
N ILE A 140 9.15 27.79 -2.84
CA ILE A 140 9.17 28.43 -1.51
C ILE A 140 10.54 28.25 -0.85
N TRP A 141 11.09 27.04 -0.90
CA TRP A 141 12.43 26.75 -0.39
C TRP A 141 13.52 27.58 -1.10
N ALA A 142 13.44 27.69 -2.42
CA ALA A 142 14.41 28.42 -3.23
C ALA A 142 14.32 29.95 -3.08
N THR A 143 13.14 30.51 -2.86
CA THR A 143 12.95 31.98 -2.83
C THR A 143 12.86 32.56 -1.41
N CYS A 144 12.23 31.87 -0.45
CA CYS A 144 12.04 32.40 0.90
C CYS A 144 13.19 32.00 1.84
N LYS A 145 14.08 32.95 2.13
CA LYS A 145 15.22 32.71 3.04
C LYS A 145 14.79 32.43 4.48
N GLY A 146 13.72 33.08 4.94
CA GLY A 146 13.15 32.86 6.28
C GLY A 146 12.60 31.44 6.42
N TYR A 147 11.92 30.91 5.40
CA TYR A 147 11.33 29.57 5.44
C TYR A 147 12.35 28.44 5.27
N ARG A 148 13.55 28.75 4.77
CA ARG A 148 14.61 27.78 4.43
C ARG A 148 15.31 27.19 5.66
N SER A 149 14.53 26.52 6.49
CA SER A 149 14.97 25.73 7.64
C SER A 149 14.51 24.28 7.44
N PRO A 150 15.43 23.29 7.53
CA PRO A 150 15.09 21.87 7.43
C PRO A 150 13.91 21.46 8.34
N GLY A 151 13.85 22.01 9.56
CA GLY A 151 12.78 21.72 10.51
C GLY A 151 11.40 22.21 10.04
N ARG A 152 11.31 23.46 9.54
CA ARG A 152 10.04 24.03 9.04
C ARG A 152 9.53 23.27 7.82
N LEU A 153 10.43 22.94 6.89
CA LEU A 153 10.07 22.16 5.71
C LEU A 153 9.63 20.74 6.09
N THR A 154 10.29 20.10 7.06
CA THR A 154 9.89 18.78 7.56
C THR A 154 8.47 18.81 8.12
N VAL A 155 8.15 19.81 8.95
CA VAL A 155 6.79 20.03 9.50
C VAL A 155 5.77 20.13 8.38
N LEU A 156 5.98 21.02 7.40
CA LEU A 156 5.04 21.19 6.29
C LEU A 156 4.83 19.90 5.48
N LEU A 157 5.91 19.15 5.23
CA LEU A 157 5.81 17.90 4.48
C LEU A 157 5.10 16.80 5.28
N GLN A 158 5.31 16.73 6.60
CA GLN A 158 4.55 15.84 7.49
C GLN A 158 3.07 16.21 7.50
N GLU A 159 2.74 17.50 7.54
CA GLU A 159 1.36 17.97 7.44
C GLU A 159 0.74 17.60 6.08
N ILE A 160 1.48 17.70 4.97
CA ILE A 160 1.01 17.26 3.65
C ILE A 160 0.74 15.74 3.67
N CYS A 161 1.63 14.94 4.26
CA CYS A 161 1.39 13.51 4.47
C CYS A 161 0.10 13.28 5.27
N ASN A 162 -0.13 14.04 6.34
CA ASN A 162 -1.34 13.93 7.17
C ASN A 162 -2.62 14.22 6.38
N LEU A 163 -2.60 15.26 5.53
CA LEU A 163 -3.71 15.58 4.65
C LEU A 163 -3.98 14.44 3.65
N LEU A 164 -2.94 13.88 3.04
CA LEU A 164 -3.10 12.76 2.10
C LEU A 164 -3.65 11.50 2.78
N ILE A 165 -3.21 11.19 3.99
CA ILE A 165 -3.75 10.10 4.81
C ILE A 165 -5.22 10.36 5.12
N GLN A 166 -5.57 11.58 5.55
CA GLN A 166 -6.95 11.94 5.84
C GLN A 166 -7.85 11.74 4.61
N GLN A 167 -7.46 12.25 3.44
CA GLN A 167 -8.25 12.07 2.21
C GLN A 167 -8.32 10.60 1.79
N ALA A 168 -7.24 9.83 1.97
CA ALA A 168 -7.21 8.40 1.69
C ALA A 168 -8.18 7.63 2.59
N SER A 169 -8.16 7.89 3.90
CA SER A 169 -9.07 7.27 4.86
C SER A 169 -10.53 7.61 4.55
N THR A 170 -10.83 8.87 4.21
CA THR A 170 -12.19 9.26 3.78
C THR A 170 -12.64 8.54 2.51
N TYR A 171 -11.74 8.35 1.53
CA TYR A 171 -12.06 7.64 0.29
C TYR A 171 -12.25 6.13 0.48
N LEU A 172 -11.43 5.52 1.35
CA LEU A 172 -11.53 4.11 1.68
C LEU A 172 -12.80 3.81 2.48
N SER A 173 -13.20 4.72 3.38
CA SER A 173 -14.28 4.54 4.35
C SER A 173 -14.08 3.25 5.16
N PRO A 174 -13.38 3.28 6.31
CA PRO A 174 -13.08 2.07 7.08
C PRO A 174 -14.32 1.19 7.30
N GLU A 175 -15.43 1.80 7.72
CA GLU A 175 -16.68 1.09 7.99
C GLU A 175 -17.24 0.30 6.79
N ASP A 176 -17.03 0.80 5.58
CA ASP A 176 -17.56 0.20 4.35
C ASP A 176 -16.54 -0.71 3.66
N LEU A 177 -15.24 -0.50 3.85
CA LEU A 177 -14.20 -1.17 3.06
C LEU A 177 -14.20 -2.69 3.25
N LEU A 178 -14.42 -3.18 4.47
CA LEU A 178 -14.48 -4.63 4.74
C LEU A 178 -15.84 -5.26 4.43
N ARG A 179 -16.90 -4.43 4.33
CA ARG A 179 -18.30 -4.87 4.12
C ARG A 179 -18.75 -4.80 2.67
N SER A 180 -18.11 -3.95 1.87
CA SER A 180 -18.36 -3.83 0.43
C SER A 180 -17.75 -5.01 -0.34
N GLU A 181 -18.03 -5.07 -1.65
CA GLU A 181 -17.48 -6.11 -2.51
C GLU A 181 -15.95 -6.08 -2.50
N VAL A 182 -15.33 -7.23 -2.21
CA VAL A 182 -13.88 -7.37 -2.02
C VAL A 182 -13.08 -6.81 -3.21
N GLU A 183 -13.58 -7.02 -4.44
CA GLU A 183 -12.95 -6.50 -5.66
C GLU A 183 -12.99 -4.96 -5.75
N GLU A 184 -14.07 -4.33 -5.29
CA GLU A 184 -14.16 -2.87 -5.21
C GLU A 184 -13.16 -2.33 -4.18
N SER A 185 -13.11 -2.93 -2.99
CA SER A 185 -12.19 -2.55 -1.92
C SER A 185 -10.73 -2.70 -2.33
N GLN A 186 -10.37 -3.79 -3.02
CA GLN A 186 -9.03 -3.98 -3.59
C GLN A 186 -8.67 -2.90 -4.61
N ARG A 187 -9.60 -2.52 -5.50
CA ARG A 187 -9.38 -1.42 -6.45
C ARG A 187 -9.14 -0.09 -5.74
N LYS A 188 -9.93 0.24 -4.70
CA LYS A 188 -9.75 1.46 -3.91
C LYS A 188 -8.37 1.47 -3.21
N LEU A 189 -8.00 0.37 -2.56
CA LEU A 189 -6.71 0.20 -1.89
C LEU A 189 -5.52 0.35 -2.84
N GLN A 190 -5.64 -0.20 -4.06
CA GLN A 190 -4.61 -0.05 -5.09
C GLN A 190 -4.45 1.41 -5.49
N VAL A 191 -5.55 2.13 -5.74
CA VAL A 191 -5.52 3.57 -6.07
C VAL A 191 -4.86 4.39 -4.96
N VAL A 192 -5.16 4.10 -3.70
CA VAL A 192 -4.53 4.77 -2.54
C VAL A 192 -3.04 4.48 -2.47
N SER A 193 -2.67 3.20 -2.45
CA SER A 193 -1.27 2.77 -2.38
C SER A 193 -0.43 3.37 -3.51
N ASP A 194 -0.98 3.38 -4.74
CA ASP A 194 -0.31 3.95 -5.92
C ASP A 194 -0.16 5.47 -5.83
N THR A 195 -1.13 6.17 -5.25
CA THR A 195 -1.11 7.64 -5.12
C THR A 195 -0.10 8.07 -4.06
N LEU A 196 -0.11 7.41 -2.89
CA LEU A 196 0.81 7.71 -1.79
C LEU A 196 2.26 7.30 -2.15
N THR A 197 2.46 6.16 -2.82
CA THR A 197 3.78 5.76 -3.33
C THR A 197 4.28 6.75 -4.37
N PHE A 198 3.40 7.23 -5.25
CA PHE A 198 3.75 8.27 -6.22
C PHE A 198 4.14 9.59 -5.55
N PHE A 199 3.48 9.99 -4.46
CA PHE A 199 3.91 11.15 -3.68
C PHE A 199 5.36 11.01 -3.19
N LYS A 200 5.73 9.85 -2.65
CA LYS A 200 7.12 9.56 -2.23
C LYS A 200 8.08 9.64 -3.41
N GLN A 201 7.72 9.10 -4.57
CA GLN A 201 8.54 9.19 -5.78
C GLN A 201 8.75 10.64 -6.23
N VAL A 202 7.69 11.45 -6.26
CA VAL A 202 7.78 12.87 -6.63
C VAL A 202 8.62 13.64 -5.60
N PHE A 203 8.50 13.33 -4.31
CA PHE A 203 9.35 13.93 -3.29
C PHE A 203 10.83 13.65 -3.55
N GLN A 204 11.20 12.41 -3.86
CA GLN A 204 12.60 12.04 -4.13
C GLN A 204 13.11 12.70 -5.41
N ASP A 205 12.33 12.68 -6.49
CA ASP A 205 12.64 13.38 -7.74
C ASP A 205 12.91 14.88 -7.50
N ARG A 206 12.08 15.53 -6.69
CA ARG A 206 12.22 16.95 -6.35
C ARG A 206 13.45 17.22 -5.49
N ARG A 207 13.78 16.29 -4.59
CA ARG A 207 14.97 16.38 -3.74
C ARG A 207 16.26 16.27 -4.56
N GLU A 208 16.33 15.32 -5.48
CA GLU A 208 17.49 15.12 -6.37
C GLU A 208 17.66 16.29 -7.36
N ASN A 209 16.54 16.81 -7.88
CA ASN A 209 16.54 17.90 -8.85
C ASN A 209 16.39 19.29 -8.22
N LEU A 210 16.64 19.43 -6.92
CA LEU A 210 16.42 20.69 -6.19
C LEU A 210 17.29 21.84 -6.70
N HIS A 211 18.50 21.53 -7.21
CA HIS A 211 19.42 22.49 -7.80
C HIS A 211 18.80 23.30 -8.96
N THR A 212 17.84 22.72 -9.69
CA THR A 212 17.17 23.37 -10.83
C THR A 212 16.34 24.59 -10.45
N TYR A 213 15.99 24.74 -9.16
CA TYR A 213 15.22 25.88 -8.64
C TYR A 213 16.10 27.07 -8.26
N PHE A 214 17.42 26.89 -8.25
CA PHE A 214 18.39 27.94 -7.93
C PHE A 214 18.99 28.50 -9.22
N LYS A 215 19.37 29.79 -9.19
CA LYS A 215 20.09 30.41 -10.31
C LYS A 215 21.52 29.86 -10.36
N GLU A 216 22.12 29.79 -11.55
CA GLU A 216 23.46 29.23 -11.79
C GLU A 216 24.58 29.80 -10.86
N ASN A 217 24.44 31.05 -10.43
CA ASN A 217 25.42 31.72 -9.56
C ASN A 217 25.02 31.76 -8.07
N GLN A 218 24.00 31.02 -7.67
CA GLN A 218 23.51 30.97 -6.30
C GLN A 218 23.89 29.65 -5.63
N GLU A 219 24.37 29.72 -4.39
CA GLU A 219 24.61 28.53 -3.57
C GLU A 219 23.30 27.75 -3.39
N VAL A 220 23.33 26.48 -3.82
CA VAL A 220 22.21 25.54 -3.67
C VAL A 220 22.18 25.08 -2.23
N LYS A 221 21.08 25.34 -1.54
CA LYS A 221 20.84 24.78 -0.22
C LYS A 221 19.96 23.55 -0.36
N GLU A 222 20.52 22.40 -0.04
CA GLU A 222 19.83 21.12 -0.13
C GLU A 222 18.84 20.91 1.02
N TRP A 223 17.94 19.95 0.84
CA TRP A 223 17.11 19.45 1.94
C TRP A 223 17.96 18.61 2.88
N ASP A 224 18.47 19.21 3.94
CA ASP A 224 19.35 18.58 4.92
C ASP A 224 18.56 17.93 6.07
N PHE A 225 17.79 16.89 5.76
CA PHE A 225 17.05 16.07 6.75
C PHE A 225 16.78 14.67 6.21
N GLN A 226 16.65 13.66 7.07
CA GLN A 226 16.37 12.30 6.60
C GLN A 226 14.92 12.19 6.09
N SER A 227 14.70 11.54 4.93
CA SER A 227 13.34 11.33 4.37
C SER A 227 12.43 10.56 5.33
N SER A 228 13.00 9.68 6.16
CA SER A 228 12.27 8.93 7.18
C SER A 228 11.50 9.83 8.14
N LEU A 229 12.04 11.01 8.49
CA LEU A 229 11.37 11.96 9.38
C LEU A 229 10.05 12.47 8.79
N VAL A 230 9.96 12.64 7.48
CA VAL A 230 8.74 13.08 6.79
C VAL A 230 7.71 11.96 6.69
N PHE A 231 8.18 10.74 6.46
CA PHE A 231 7.31 9.63 6.06
C PHE A 231 6.92 8.67 7.18
N VAL A 232 7.37 8.83 8.43
CA VAL A 232 7.07 7.88 9.53
C VAL A 232 5.61 7.44 9.55
N ARG A 233 4.66 8.38 9.65
CA ARG A 233 3.23 8.08 9.71
C ARG A 233 2.67 7.55 8.38
N LEU A 234 3.15 8.09 7.25
CA LEU A 234 2.73 7.64 5.92
C LEU A 234 3.16 6.20 5.65
N ASP A 235 4.36 5.82 6.08
CA ASP A 235 4.90 4.48 5.92
C ASP A 235 4.19 3.48 6.82
N SER A 236 3.86 3.87 8.07
CA SER A 236 3.00 3.04 8.92
C SER A 236 1.60 2.85 8.31
N PHE A 237 1.02 3.89 7.73
CA PHE A 237 -0.27 3.79 7.03
C PHE A 237 -0.18 2.89 5.80
N LEU A 238 0.83 3.03 4.95
CA LEU A 238 1.08 2.13 3.81
C LEU A 238 1.27 0.67 4.25
N GLY A 239 1.99 0.44 5.35
CA GLY A 239 2.12 -0.89 5.96
C GLY A 239 0.77 -1.45 6.36
N ARG A 240 -0.08 -0.64 7.00
CA ARG A 240 -1.44 -1.05 7.38
C ARG A 240 -2.30 -1.38 6.15
N LEU A 241 -2.25 -0.58 5.09
CA LEU A 241 -2.95 -0.86 3.84
C LEU A 241 -2.50 -2.19 3.21
N HIS A 242 -1.23 -2.55 3.33
CA HIS A 242 -0.72 -3.82 2.83
C HIS A 242 -1.33 -5.01 3.59
N VAL A 243 -1.38 -4.94 4.92
CA VAL A 243 -2.01 -5.97 5.76
C VAL A 243 -3.49 -6.13 5.41
N VAL A 244 -4.23 -5.02 5.27
CA VAL A 244 -5.66 -5.05 4.87
C VAL A 244 -5.82 -5.63 3.46
N THR A 245 -4.91 -5.31 2.54
CA THR A 245 -4.92 -5.88 1.18
C THR A 245 -4.77 -7.40 1.21
N ASP A 246 -3.87 -7.92 2.03
CA ASP A 246 -3.64 -9.37 2.15
C ASP A 246 -4.80 -10.09 2.85
N LEU A 247 -5.44 -9.45 3.83
CA LEU A 247 -6.67 -9.92 4.44
C LEU A 247 -7.80 -10.03 3.41
N LEU A 248 -8.00 -9.00 2.58
CA LEU A 248 -9.01 -9.04 1.52
C LEU A 248 -8.70 -10.08 0.44
N LYS A 249 -7.42 -10.30 0.08
CA LYS A 249 -7.05 -11.42 -0.83
C LYS A 249 -7.42 -12.77 -0.23
N THR A 250 -7.13 -12.95 1.06
CA THR A 250 -7.49 -14.17 1.79
C THR A 250 -8.99 -14.37 1.78
N ALA A 251 -9.77 -13.31 2.09
CA ALA A 251 -11.22 -13.36 1.98
C ALA A 251 -11.66 -13.77 0.57
N LEU A 252 -11.15 -13.14 -0.48
CA LEU A 252 -11.50 -13.47 -1.87
C LEU A 252 -11.27 -14.95 -2.20
N ASP A 253 -10.17 -15.54 -1.72
CA ASP A 253 -9.91 -16.96 -1.90
C ASP A 253 -10.93 -17.83 -1.17
N PHE A 254 -11.22 -17.54 0.10
CA PHE A 254 -12.17 -18.33 0.89
C PHE A 254 -13.62 -18.19 0.41
N HIS A 255 -14.00 -17.07 -0.22
CA HIS A 255 -15.31 -16.95 -0.88
C HIS A 255 -15.48 -17.94 -2.05
N LYS A 256 -14.40 -18.48 -2.63
CA LYS A 256 -14.49 -19.52 -3.67
C LYS A 256 -14.98 -20.86 -3.10
N LEU A 257 -14.85 -21.08 -1.78
CA LEU A 257 -15.32 -22.30 -1.13
C LEU A 257 -16.84 -22.47 -1.23
N GLU A 258 -17.59 -21.38 -1.35
CA GLU A 258 -19.05 -21.40 -1.51
C GLU A 258 -19.51 -22.27 -2.70
N LYS A 259 -18.71 -22.28 -3.77
CA LYS A 259 -19.03 -22.97 -5.02
C LYS A 259 -18.22 -24.25 -5.21
N LEU A 260 -17.42 -24.63 -4.20
CA LEU A 260 -16.52 -25.76 -4.29
C LEU A 260 -17.27 -27.05 -3.97
N GLU A 261 -17.56 -27.83 -5.02
CA GLU A 261 -18.23 -29.12 -4.89
C GLU A 261 -17.33 -30.26 -5.36
N PHE A 262 -17.16 -31.27 -4.50
CA PHE A 262 -16.46 -32.49 -4.84
C PHE A 262 -17.43 -33.52 -5.43
N SER A 263 -17.02 -34.12 -6.53
CA SER A 263 -17.70 -35.25 -7.16
C SER A 263 -17.05 -36.57 -6.77
N GLY A 264 -17.83 -37.65 -6.66
CA GLY A 264 -17.32 -39.00 -6.38
C GLY A 264 -17.99 -39.67 -5.18
N ILE A 265 -17.50 -40.85 -4.79
CA ILE A 265 -18.11 -41.71 -3.76
C ILE A 265 -18.15 -40.98 -2.40
N ARG A 266 -17.10 -40.23 -2.07
CA ARG A 266 -17.03 -39.38 -0.87
C ARG A 266 -17.31 -37.90 -1.14
N GLY A 267 -17.66 -37.54 -2.37
CA GLY A 267 -17.83 -36.15 -2.81
C GLY A 267 -18.78 -35.37 -1.91
N ASN A 268 -19.98 -35.91 -1.64
CA ASN A 268 -20.96 -35.27 -0.77
C ASN A 268 -20.43 -35.01 0.65
N ALA A 269 -19.71 -35.96 1.25
CA ALA A 269 -19.16 -35.80 2.59
C ALA A 269 -18.04 -34.74 2.63
N LEU A 270 -17.20 -34.66 1.58
CA LEU A 270 -16.14 -33.65 1.46
C LEU A 270 -16.72 -32.25 1.19
N SER A 271 -17.74 -32.14 0.33
CA SER A 271 -18.46 -30.90 0.09
C SER A 271 -19.12 -30.37 1.37
N GLN A 272 -19.70 -31.25 2.19
CA GLN A 272 -20.25 -30.85 3.50
C GLN A 272 -19.18 -30.32 4.46
N GLN A 273 -17.98 -30.90 4.47
CA GLN A 273 -16.88 -30.39 5.29
C GLN A 273 -16.41 -29.01 4.82
N VAL A 274 -16.33 -28.78 3.51
CA VAL A 274 -15.98 -27.46 2.96
C VAL A 274 -17.06 -26.43 3.25
N GLN A 275 -18.34 -26.81 3.15
CA GLN A 275 -19.43 -25.91 3.50
C GLN A 275 -19.36 -25.47 4.98
N GLN A 276 -19.07 -26.40 5.89
CA GLN A 276 -18.86 -26.06 7.31
C GLN A 276 -17.66 -25.14 7.53
N MET A 277 -16.56 -25.36 6.81
CA MET A 277 -15.39 -24.47 6.83
C MET A 277 -15.72 -23.08 6.31
N TYR A 278 -16.55 -22.99 5.27
CA TYR A 278 -16.98 -21.71 4.71
C TYR A 278 -17.87 -20.95 5.71
N GLU A 279 -18.81 -21.61 6.37
CA GLU A 279 -19.64 -21.01 7.43
C GLU A 279 -18.79 -20.51 8.62
N GLU A 280 -17.78 -21.28 9.03
CA GLU A 280 -16.82 -20.89 10.06
C GLU A 280 -16.00 -19.66 9.65
N PHE A 281 -15.54 -19.61 8.40
CA PHE A 281 -14.84 -18.46 7.84
C PHE A 281 -15.75 -17.22 7.80
N GLN A 282 -17.00 -17.36 7.36
CA GLN A 282 -17.95 -16.26 7.30
C GLN A 282 -18.22 -15.65 8.67
N GLU A 283 -18.39 -16.47 9.71
CA GLU A 283 -18.59 -15.98 11.08
C GLU A 283 -17.36 -15.22 11.58
N MET A 284 -16.16 -15.77 11.36
CA MET A 284 -14.89 -15.12 11.73
C MET A 284 -14.73 -13.77 11.02
N TYR A 285 -14.95 -13.74 9.70
CA TYR A 285 -14.83 -12.54 8.89
C TYR A 285 -15.87 -11.49 9.29
N ARG A 286 -17.10 -11.91 9.60
CA ARG A 286 -18.16 -11.02 10.10
C ARG A 286 -17.74 -10.34 11.39
N VAL A 287 -17.31 -11.11 12.39
CA VAL A 287 -16.85 -10.58 13.68
C VAL A 287 -15.72 -9.56 13.48
N PHE A 288 -14.77 -9.87 12.60
CA PHE A 288 -13.66 -8.98 12.27
C PHE A 288 -14.14 -7.68 11.57
N SER A 289 -15.12 -7.77 10.66
CA SER A 289 -15.66 -6.63 9.91
C SER A 289 -16.62 -5.73 10.71
N GLU A 290 -17.14 -6.24 11.82
CA GLU A 290 -18.06 -5.55 12.72
C GLU A 290 -17.33 -4.90 13.92
N SER A 291 -16.00 -5.02 13.97
CA SER A 291 -15.16 -4.36 14.97
C SER A 291 -15.39 -2.85 15.00
N SER A 292 -15.36 -2.27 16.21
CA SER A 292 -15.73 -0.87 16.47
C SER A 292 -14.59 0.13 16.32
N TYR A 293 -13.35 -0.34 16.13
CA TYR A 293 -12.17 0.51 15.99
C TYR A 293 -11.85 0.79 14.51
N ASP A 294 -11.10 1.87 14.24
CA ASP A 294 -10.60 2.17 12.90
C ASP A 294 -9.40 1.28 12.57
N PHE A 295 -9.60 0.26 11.75
CA PHE A 295 -8.52 -0.64 11.34
C PHE A 295 -7.48 0.03 10.41
N LEU A 296 -7.79 1.19 9.82
CA LEU A 296 -6.82 1.96 9.04
C LEU A 296 -5.90 2.82 9.92
N ASP A 297 -6.20 2.99 11.21
CA ASP A 297 -5.36 3.74 12.14
C ASP A 297 -4.05 2.96 12.42
N PRO A 298 -2.88 3.49 12.03
CA PRO A 298 -1.60 2.82 12.28
C PRO A 298 -1.23 2.73 13.76
N GLN A 299 -1.93 3.44 14.65
CA GLN A 299 -1.68 3.41 16.09
C GLN A 299 -2.55 2.39 16.84
N SER A 300 -3.56 1.79 16.19
CA SER A 300 -4.41 0.78 16.82
C SER A 300 -3.65 -0.54 17.03
N MET A 301 -3.57 -0.95 18.30
CA MET A 301 -2.97 -2.22 18.74
C MET A 301 -3.99 -3.36 18.74
N GLU A 302 -5.27 -3.02 18.85
CA GLU A 302 -6.41 -3.94 18.74
C GLU A 302 -6.41 -4.64 17.38
N PHE A 303 -6.24 -3.87 16.31
CA PHE A 303 -6.14 -4.42 14.95
C PHE A 303 -5.02 -5.45 14.81
N GLU A 304 -3.83 -5.17 15.34
CA GLU A 304 -2.69 -6.10 15.23
C GLU A 304 -2.99 -7.43 15.95
N THR A 305 -3.70 -7.36 17.07
CA THR A 305 -4.12 -8.53 17.83
C THR A 305 -5.16 -9.34 17.06
N ASP A 306 -6.20 -8.67 16.54
CA ASP A 306 -7.28 -9.33 15.80
C ASP A 306 -6.79 -9.93 14.48
N VAL A 307 -5.87 -9.27 13.77
CA VAL A 307 -5.24 -9.81 12.56
C VAL A 307 -4.41 -11.03 12.88
N SER A 308 -3.68 -11.04 14.00
CA SER A 308 -2.92 -12.21 14.42
C SER A 308 -3.84 -13.40 14.71
N GLU A 309 -4.96 -13.17 15.39
CA GLU A 309 -5.96 -14.23 15.67
C GLU A 309 -6.63 -14.71 14.37
N PHE A 310 -7.02 -13.79 13.49
CA PHE A 310 -7.60 -14.10 12.18
C PHE A 310 -6.65 -14.98 11.36
N ASN A 311 -5.37 -14.60 11.26
CA ASN A 311 -4.36 -15.36 10.53
C ASN A 311 -4.17 -16.76 11.12
N GLN A 312 -4.15 -16.90 12.44
CA GLN A 312 -4.04 -18.22 13.08
C GLN A 312 -5.20 -19.14 12.72
N ARG A 313 -6.43 -18.61 12.67
CA ARG A 313 -7.60 -19.38 12.27
C ARG A 313 -7.60 -19.68 10.76
N VAL A 314 -7.15 -18.75 9.92
CA VAL A 314 -6.94 -18.99 8.48
C VAL A 314 -5.93 -20.11 8.24
N GLU A 315 -4.85 -20.17 9.01
CA GLU A 315 -3.88 -21.26 8.91
C GLU A 315 -4.49 -22.64 9.23
N ASP A 316 -5.40 -22.73 10.21
CA ASP A 316 -6.14 -23.96 10.51
C ASP A 316 -7.04 -24.37 9.34
N LEU A 317 -7.79 -23.40 8.79
CA LEU A 317 -8.64 -23.64 7.63
C LEU A 317 -7.84 -24.08 6.41
N ASP A 318 -6.66 -23.50 6.17
CA ASP A 318 -5.77 -23.89 5.06
C ASP A 318 -5.28 -25.34 5.23
N ARG A 319 -4.88 -25.78 6.43
CA ARG A 319 -4.47 -27.17 6.69
C ARG A 319 -5.62 -28.16 6.51
N ARG A 320 -6.83 -27.79 6.97
CA ARG A 320 -8.04 -28.59 6.76
C ARG A 320 -8.38 -28.70 5.28
N LEU A 321 -8.27 -27.61 4.53
CA LEU A 321 -8.49 -27.58 3.09
C LEU A 321 -7.47 -28.47 2.36
N GLY A 322 -6.19 -28.39 2.72
CA GLY A 322 -5.14 -29.28 2.20
C GLY A 322 -5.46 -30.76 2.44
N THR A 323 -5.94 -31.11 3.63
CA THR A 323 -6.35 -32.47 3.98
C THR A 323 -7.54 -32.95 3.15
N ILE A 324 -8.56 -32.10 2.96
CA ILE A 324 -9.73 -32.41 2.12
C ILE A 324 -9.30 -32.64 0.67
N PHE A 325 -8.41 -31.80 0.13
CA PHE A 325 -7.89 -31.99 -1.23
C PHE A 325 -7.10 -33.27 -1.40
N ILE A 326 -6.26 -33.63 -0.42
CA ILE A 326 -5.54 -34.90 -0.41
C ILE A 326 -6.50 -36.09 -0.45
N GLN A 327 -7.55 -36.07 0.38
CA GLN A 327 -8.57 -37.13 0.41
C GLN A 327 -9.36 -37.21 -0.91
N ALA A 328 -9.78 -36.06 -1.45
CA ALA A 328 -10.46 -35.99 -2.74
C ALA A 328 -9.58 -36.52 -3.88
N PHE A 329 -8.28 -36.24 -3.85
CA PHE A 329 -7.33 -36.72 -4.83
C PHE A 329 -7.12 -38.24 -4.73
N ASP A 330 -6.98 -38.76 -3.51
CA ASP A 330 -6.79 -40.21 -3.28
C ASP A 330 -8.02 -41.03 -3.66
N ASP A 331 -9.23 -40.46 -3.54
CA ASP A 331 -10.48 -41.08 -3.98
C ASP A 331 -10.74 -40.93 -5.50
N SER A 332 -9.85 -40.26 -6.25
CA SER A 332 -10.02 -40.08 -7.69
C SER A 332 -9.76 -41.38 -8.46
N PRO A 333 -10.71 -41.86 -9.30
CA PRO A 333 -10.59 -43.17 -9.94
C PRO A 333 -9.59 -43.21 -11.11
N GLY A 334 -9.16 -42.06 -11.61
CA GLY A 334 -8.29 -41.98 -12.78
C GLY A 334 -7.84 -40.57 -13.11
N LEU A 335 -6.95 -40.46 -14.09
CA LEU A 335 -6.22 -39.23 -14.42
C LEU A 335 -7.16 -38.06 -14.77
N GLU A 336 -8.22 -38.31 -15.54
CA GLU A 336 -9.18 -37.27 -15.93
C GLU A 336 -9.90 -36.65 -14.71
N HIS A 337 -10.24 -37.47 -13.71
CA HIS A 337 -10.90 -36.99 -12.48
C HIS A 337 -9.93 -36.18 -11.61
N ALA A 338 -8.67 -36.62 -11.53
CA ALA A 338 -7.63 -35.88 -10.83
C ALA A 338 -7.39 -34.49 -11.45
N PHE A 339 -7.40 -34.37 -12.79
CA PHE A 339 -7.30 -33.06 -13.44
C PHE A 339 -8.53 -32.18 -13.19
N LYS A 340 -9.75 -32.74 -13.25
CA LYS A 340 -10.97 -31.99 -12.91
C LYS A 340 -10.93 -31.45 -11.48
N LEU A 341 -10.39 -32.23 -10.55
CA LEU A 341 -10.20 -31.79 -9.16
C LEU A 341 -9.26 -30.59 -9.05
N LEU A 342 -8.12 -30.62 -9.77
CA LEU A 342 -7.19 -29.50 -9.81
C LEU A 342 -7.84 -28.24 -10.42
N ASP A 343 -8.62 -28.40 -11.48
CA ASP A 343 -9.34 -27.30 -12.13
C ASP A 343 -10.41 -26.67 -11.21
N ILE A 344 -11.15 -27.50 -10.46
CA ILE A 344 -12.17 -27.05 -9.49
C ILE A 344 -11.51 -26.32 -8.31
N ALA A 345 -10.37 -26.82 -7.84
CA ALA A 345 -9.62 -26.19 -6.76
C ALA A 345 -9.00 -24.84 -7.17
N GLY A 346 -8.51 -24.75 -8.41
CA GLY A 346 -7.91 -23.54 -8.97
C GLY A 346 -6.83 -22.95 -8.04
N ASN A 347 -6.92 -21.64 -7.81
CA ASN A 347 -5.93 -20.90 -7.02
C ASN A 347 -5.91 -21.27 -5.53
N LEU A 348 -6.89 -22.03 -5.01
CA LEU A 348 -6.83 -22.52 -3.63
C LEU A 348 -5.61 -23.42 -3.41
N LEU A 349 -5.13 -24.10 -4.45
CA LEU A 349 -3.90 -24.90 -4.42
C LEU A 349 -2.62 -24.07 -4.44
N GLU A 350 -2.69 -22.79 -4.78
CA GLU A 350 -1.55 -21.87 -4.77
C GLU A 350 -1.31 -21.28 -3.37
N ARG A 351 -2.27 -21.42 -2.47
CA ARG A 351 -2.14 -20.95 -1.08
C ARG A 351 -0.98 -21.70 -0.41
N PRO A 352 -0.05 -21.02 0.29
CA PRO A 352 1.24 -21.60 0.67
C PRO A 352 1.16 -22.92 1.43
N LEU A 353 0.28 -23.01 2.44
CA LEU A 353 0.11 -24.21 3.25
C LEU A 353 -0.56 -25.36 2.46
N VAL A 354 -1.58 -25.03 1.66
CA VAL A 354 -2.25 -26.02 0.78
C VAL A 354 -1.28 -26.55 -0.29
N ALA A 355 -0.48 -25.67 -0.88
CA ALA A 355 0.54 -26.02 -1.87
C ALA A 355 1.60 -26.95 -1.27
N GLN A 356 2.02 -26.69 -0.03
CA GLN A 356 2.96 -27.54 0.71
C GLN A 356 2.40 -28.95 0.91
N ASP A 357 1.17 -29.05 1.41
CA ASP A 357 0.52 -30.33 1.71
C ASP A 357 0.20 -31.14 0.44
N THR A 358 -0.20 -30.47 -0.64
CA THR A 358 -0.58 -31.12 -1.91
C THR A 358 0.59 -31.41 -2.84
N SER A 359 1.80 -30.93 -2.52
CA SER A 359 3.00 -31.04 -3.37
C SER A 359 3.30 -32.48 -3.81
N GLU A 360 3.17 -33.45 -2.90
CA GLU A 360 3.43 -34.87 -3.19
C GLU A 360 2.42 -35.48 -4.17
N LYS A 361 1.19 -34.95 -4.22
CA LYS A 361 0.13 -35.45 -5.11
C LYS A 361 0.42 -35.18 -6.57
N TYR A 362 1.19 -34.14 -6.90
CA TYR A 362 1.67 -33.92 -8.27
C TYR A 362 2.57 -35.07 -8.76
N LEU A 363 3.37 -35.70 -7.89
CA LEU A 363 4.16 -36.88 -8.26
C LEU A 363 3.25 -38.10 -8.52
N VAL A 364 2.18 -38.24 -7.75
CA VAL A 364 1.18 -39.31 -7.97
C VAL A 364 0.48 -39.09 -9.31
N LEU A 365 0.10 -37.86 -9.63
CA LEU A 365 -0.49 -37.49 -10.93
C LEU A 365 0.41 -37.88 -12.11
N ILE A 366 1.70 -37.61 -12.01
CA ILE A 366 2.70 -38.00 -13.02
C ILE A 366 2.77 -39.53 -13.16
N ARG A 367 2.76 -40.26 -12.05
CA ARG A 367 2.74 -41.74 -12.07
C ARG A 367 1.47 -42.29 -12.71
N MET A 368 0.31 -41.68 -12.43
CA MET A 368 -0.96 -42.05 -13.06
C MET A 368 -0.89 -41.84 -14.58
N PHE A 369 -0.34 -40.72 -15.03
CA PHE A 369 -0.14 -40.47 -16.45
C PHE A 369 0.85 -41.46 -17.09
N SER A 370 1.95 -41.79 -16.41
CA SER A 370 2.89 -42.82 -16.89
C SER A 370 2.21 -44.18 -17.07
N LYS A 371 1.35 -44.58 -16.12
CA LYS A 371 0.58 -45.82 -16.21
C LYS A 371 -0.40 -45.80 -17.39
N ASP A 372 -1.03 -44.66 -17.65
CA ASP A 372 -1.91 -44.50 -18.82
C ASP A 372 -1.11 -44.58 -20.14
N LEU A 373 0.11 -44.04 -20.19
CA LEU A 373 1.00 -44.19 -21.35
C LEU A 373 1.40 -45.65 -21.59
N ASP A 374 1.70 -46.40 -20.53
CA ASP A 374 2.02 -47.83 -20.63
C ASP A 374 0.80 -48.66 -21.09
N ALA A 375 -0.41 -48.29 -20.65
CA ALA A 375 -1.65 -48.90 -21.13
C ALA A 375 -1.86 -48.63 -22.63
N VAL A 376 -1.66 -47.38 -23.08
CA VAL A 376 -1.74 -47.01 -24.51
C VAL A 376 -0.70 -47.76 -25.33
N ARG A 377 0.54 -47.91 -24.81
CA ARG A 377 1.58 -48.72 -25.46
C ARG A 377 1.16 -50.18 -25.60
N THR A 378 0.52 -50.75 -24.59
CA THR A 378 0.07 -52.14 -24.60
C THR A 378 -1.03 -52.35 -25.64
N ILE A 379 -2.01 -51.44 -25.70
CA ILE A 379 -3.09 -51.45 -26.72
C ILE A 379 -2.48 -51.38 -28.12
N TYR A 380 -1.49 -50.51 -28.31
CA TYR A 380 -0.82 -50.39 -29.60
C TYR A 380 -0.13 -51.68 -30.01
N SER A 381 0.72 -52.23 -29.13
CA SER A 381 1.46 -53.46 -29.42
C SER A 381 0.54 -54.66 -29.71
N GLN A 382 -0.56 -54.79 -28.96
CA GLN A 382 -1.55 -55.85 -29.18
C GLN A 382 -2.21 -55.71 -30.56
N HIS A 383 -2.61 -54.50 -30.94
CA HIS A 383 -3.24 -54.23 -32.23
C HIS A 383 -2.29 -54.50 -33.41
N THR A 384 -1.01 -54.09 -33.28
CA THR A 384 0.03 -54.40 -34.29
C THR A 384 0.26 -55.91 -34.42
N GLN A 385 0.22 -56.66 -33.32
CA GLN A 385 0.36 -58.11 -33.34
C GLN A 385 -0.86 -58.78 -33.99
N GLU A 386 -2.08 -58.36 -33.64
CA GLU A 386 -3.32 -58.86 -34.26
C GLU A 386 -3.35 -58.59 -35.77
N GLU A 387 -2.90 -57.41 -36.22
CA GLU A 387 -2.79 -57.07 -37.64
C GLU A 387 -1.79 -57.97 -38.36
N ALA A 388 -0.66 -58.29 -37.72
CA ALA A 388 0.33 -59.22 -38.26
C ALA A 388 -0.18 -60.66 -38.34
N GLU A 389 -1.01 -61.10 -37.39
CA GLU A 389 -1.58 -62.45 -37.34
C GLU A 389 -2.77 -62.64 -38.30
N LEU A 390 -3.65 -61.64 -38.40
CA LEU A 390 -4.88 -61.71 -39.21
C LEU A 390 -4.69 -61.20 -40.64
N GLY A 391 -3.63 -60.43 -40.91
CA GLY A 391 -3.33 -59.82 -42.21
C GLY A 391 -4.20 -58.59 -42.54
N PHE A 392 -5.05 -58.15 -41.61
CA PHE A 392 -5.85 -56.93 -41.73
C PHE A 392 -6.07 -56.27 -40.37
N SER A 393 -6.06 -54.93 -40.33
CA SER A 393 -6.35 -54.15 -39.12
C SER A 393 -7.80 -54.36 -38.65
N THR A 394 -7.99 -54.60 -37.36
CA THR A 394 -9.31 -54.46 -36.73
C THR A 394 -9.69 -52.98 -36.74
N VAL A 395 -10.82 -52.65 -37.36
CA VAL A 395 -11.30 -51.28 -37.55
C VAL A 395 -12.72 -51.12 -37.02
N HIS A 396 -13.12 -49.88 -36.75
CA HIS A 396 -14.49 -49.56 -36.37
C HIS A 396 -15.51 -50.08 -37.39
N LYS A 397 -16.72 -50.40 -36.92
CA LYS A 397 -17.81 -50.86 -37.77
C LYS A 397 -18.04 -49.88 -38.93
N ASN A 398 -18.22 -50.43 -40.14
CA ASN A 398 -18.46 -49.68 -41.38
C ASN A 398 -17.29 -48.77 -41.84
N MET A 399 -16.05 -49.03 -41.43
CA MET A 399 -14.88 -48.30 -41.95
C MET A 399 -14.03 -49.14 -42.91
N PRO A 400 -13.52 -48.53 -44.00
CA PRO A 400 -12.47 -49.12 -44.82
C PRO A 400 -11.17 -49.30 -44.02
N ALA A 401 -10.38 -50.35 -44.31
CA ALA A 401 -9.18 -50.70 -43.56
C ALA A 401 -8.19 -49.53 -43.37
N VAL A 402 -7.84 -48.83 -44.46
CA VAL A 402 -6.87 -47.72 -44.40
C VAL A 402 -7.40 -46.54 -43.59
N ALA A 403 -8.64 -46.11 -43.83
CA ALA A 403 -9.24 -44.99 -43.12
C ALA A 403 -9.51 -45.32 -41.65
N GLY A 404 -9.89 -46.57 -41.35
CA GLY A 404 -10.12 -47.06 -40.00
C GLY A 404 -8.84 -47.17 -39.18
N GLY A 405 -7.74 -47.66 -39.77
CA GLY A 405 -6.43 -47.72 -39.12
C GLY A 405 -5.88 -46.33 -38.78
N LEU A 406 -5.96 -45.39 -39.74
CA LEU A 406 -5.60 -43.99 -39.50
C LEU A 406 -6.42 -43.35 -38.38
N ARG A 407 -7.73 -43.58 -38.37
CA ARG A 407 -8.62 -43.06 -37.32
C ARG A 407 -8.28 -43.63 -35.95
N TRP A 408 -8.03 -44.94 -35.85
CA TRP A 408 -7.64 -45.57 -34.60
C TRP A 408 -6.31 -45.02 -34.06
N ALA A 409 -5.32 -44.82 -34.91
CA ALA A 409 -4.05 -44.20 -34.53
C ALA A 409 -4.25 -42.76 -34.05
N GLN A 410 -5.12 -42.00 -34.72
CA GLN A 410 -5.50 -40.65 -34.31
C GLN A 410 -6.22 -40.64 -32.95
N GLU A 411 -7.11 -41.60 -32.68
CA GLU A 411 -7.81 -41.74 -31.39
C GLU A 411 -6.84 -42.07 -30.25
N LEU A 412 -5.86 -42.95 -30.46
CA LEU A 412 -4.81 -43.21 -29.47
C LEU A 412 -3.94 -41.97 -29.20
N ARG A 413 -3.59 -41.23 -30.26
CA ARG A 413 -2.85 -39.98 -30.11
C ARG A 413 -3.65 -38.94 -29.31
N GLN A 414 -4.95 -38.79 -29.60
CA GLN A 414 -5.82 -37.88 -28.87
C GLN A 414 -5.95 -38.26 -27.39
N ARG A 415 -6.01 -39.56 -27.08
CA ARG A 415 -6.03 -40.08 -25.70
C ARG A 415 -4.79 -39.67 -24.89
N ILE A 416 -3.62 -39.54 -25.53
CA ILE A 416 -2.40 -39.06 -24.87
C ILE A 416 -2.37 -37.52 -24.81
N GLN A 417 -2.70 -36.86 -25.93
CA GLN A 417 -2.53 -35.41 -26.06
C GLN A 417 -3.45 -34.61 -25.14
N GLY A 418 -4.67 -35.09 -24.87
CA GLY A 418 -5.61 -34.41 -23.96
C GLY A 418 -5.02 -34.20 -22.55
N PRO A 419 -4.72 -35.28 -21.81
CA PRO A 419 -4.10 -35.17 -20.49
C PRO A 419 -2.73 -34.49 -20.50
N PHE A 420 -1.94 -34.66 -21.57
CA PHE A 420 -0.65 -33.98 -21.71
C PHE A 420 -0.82 -32.45 -21.70
N GLY A 421 -1.76 -31.91 -22.47
CA GLY A 421 -2.02 -30.47 -22.51
C GLY A 421 -2.58 -29.90 -21.19
N ASN A 422 -3.10 -30.74 -20.29
CA ASN A 422 -3.52 -30.30 -18.96
C ASN A 422 -2.32 -30.07 -18.03
N PHE A 423 -1.19 -30.74 -18.25
CA PHE A 423 0.03 -30.49 -17.48
C PHE A 423 0.61 -29.09 -17.76
N ASP A 424 0.40 -28.54 -18.96
CA ASP A 424 0.78 -27.15 -19.31
C ASP A 424 0.11 -26.12 -18.40
N ARG A 425 -1.06 -26.45 -17.84
CA ARG A 425 -1.85 -25.57 -16.97
C ARG A 425 -1.41 -25.65 -15.50
N ILE A 426 -0.60 -26.64 -15.13
CA ILE A 426 -0.12 -26.79 -13.76
C ILE A 426 1.05 -25.84 -13.52
N LEU A 427 0.86 -24.88 -12.62
CA LEU A 427 1.87 -23.87 -12.27
C LEU A 427 3.01 -24.41 -11.38
N HIS A 428 2.84 -25.60 -10.79
CA HIS A 428 3.82 -26.21 -9.89
C HIS A 428 5.17 -26.52 -10.61
N PRO A 429 6.34 -26.27 -9.97
CA PRO A 429 7.66 -26.50 -10.57
C PRO A 429 7.87 -27.93 -11.10
N LEU A 430 7.26 -28.93 -10.46
CA LEU A 430 7.30 -30.32 -10.90
C LEU A 430 6.48 -30.57 -12.18
N GLY A 431 5.38 -29.83 -12.40
CA GLY A 431 4.65 -29.83 -13.67
C GLY A 431 5.51 -29.28 -14.81
N LYS A 432 6.29 -28.23 -14.54
CA LYS A 432 7.30 -27.68 -15.47
C LYS A 432 8.51 -28.60 -15.67
N ALA A 433 8.90 -29.39 -14.67
CA ALA A 433 9.98 -30.36 -14.81
C ALA A 433 9.61 -31.55 -15.70
N VAL A 434 8.34 -31.96 -15.74
CA VAL A 434 7.82 -32.91 -16.74
C VAL A 434 7.96 -32.33 -18.16
N PHE A 435 7.89 -31.00 -18.31
CA PHE A 435 8.21 -30.30 -19.56
C PHE A 435 9.69 -30.35 -19.92
N LEU A 436 10.62 -30.31 -18.97
CA LEU A 436 12.05 -30.51 -19.28
C LEU A 436 12.35 -31.99 -19.56
N GLY A 437 11.67 -32.90 -18.86
CA GLY A 437 11.59 -34.31 -19.21
C GLY A 437 10.86 -34.57 -20.53
N SER A 438 10.17 -33.58 -21.11
CA SER A 438 9.51 -33.70 -22.41
C SER A 438 10.50 -33.70 -23.57
N CYS A 439 11.78 -33.35 -23.37
CA CYS A 439 12.81 -33.77 -24.34
C CYS A 439 12.91 -35.30 -24.33
N PHE A 440 12.94 -35.95 -23.17
CA PHE A 440 12.92 -37.41 -23.05
C PHE A 440 11.58 -38.05 -23.44
N LEU A 441 10.45 -37.39 -23.21
CA LEU A 441 9.12 -37.89 -23.55
C LEU A 441 8.74 -37.63 -25.00
N ASN A 442 9.13 -36.49 -25.59
CA ASN A 442 9.11 -36.31 -27.04
C ASN A 442 10.17 -37.16 -27.71
N ASP A 443 11.31 -37.47 -27.09
CA ASP A 443 12.24 -38.48 -27.59
C ASP A 443 11.70 -39.88 -27.37
N LEU A 444 10.86 -40.18 -26.37
CA LEU A 444 10.20 -41.48 -26.24
C LEU A 444 9.02 -41.60 -27.21
N ILE A 445 8.29 -40.51 -27.44
CA ILE A 445 7.24 -40.38 -28.44
C ILE A 445 7.87 -40.28 -29.84
N SER A 446 9.11 -39.78 -30.02
CA SER A 446 9.82 -39.64 -31.30
C SER A 446 10.68 -40.86 -31.62
N LEU A 447 11.39 -41.47 -30.66
CA LEU A 447 12.05 -42.77 -30.81
C LEU A 447 11.03 -43.89 -30.95
N LYS A 448 9.84 -43.80 -30.32
CA LYS A 448 8.73 -44.71 -30.66
C LYS A 448 8.00 -44.26 -31.92
N ALA A 449 7.73 -42.97 -32.18
CA ALA A 449 7.07 -42.56 -33.43
C ALA A 449 7.91 -42.86 -34.68
N HIS A 450 9.24 -42.76 -34.62
CA HIS A 450 10.13 -43.16 -35.70
C HIS A 450 10.24 -44.68 -35.87
N SER A 451 9.75 -45.46 -34.91
CA SER A 451 9.48 -46.89 -35.10
C SER A 451 7.99 -47.19 -35.38
N PHE A 452 7.12 -46.17 -35.44
CA PHE A 452 5.66 -46.29 -35.66
C PHE A 452 5.22 -45.69 -37.02
N TRP A 453 6.13 -45.14 -37.82
CA TRP A 453 5.88 -44.64 -39.19
C TRP A 453 6.79 -45.29 -40.21
#